data_AF-A0A435JL76-F1
#
_entry.id   AF-A0A435JL76-F1
#
_cell.length_a   1.000
_cell.length_b   1.000
_cell.length_c   1.000
_cell.angle_alpha   90.00
_cell.angle_beta   90.00
_cell.angle_gamma   90.00
#
_symmetry.space_group_name_H-M   'P 1'
#
loop_
_entity.id
_entity.type
_entity.pdbx_description
1 polymer ?
#
loop_
_entity_poly.entity_id
_entity_poly.type
_entity_poly.pdbx_seq_one_letter_code
_entity_poly.pdbx_strand_id
1 'polypeptide(L)'
;MTIAVPTASPANEFKLTIVNPQALYDPSPNGYSTAVIAPLGARIAYISGQGGQDSTGALSPDFAVQVKQAYANLHAALEGIGARPDQVAKLTVFVVDHDMSKLEVLTRNVKDMFG
;
A
#
# COMPACT_ATOMS: atom_id res chain seq x y z
N MET A 1 -21.77 9.61 46.06
CA MET A 1 -21.65 8.76 44.86
C MET A 1 -20.52 9.31 44.01
N THR A 2 -19.36 8.67 44.05
CA THR A 2 -18.20 9.02 43.21
C THR A 2 -18.27 8.18 41.94
N ILE A 3 -18.39 8.86 40.81
CA ILE A 3 -18.41 8.23 39.48
C ILE A 3 -16.94 8.03 39.08
N ALA A 4 -16.49 6.78 39.02
CA ALA A 4 -15.17 6.47 38.48
C ALA A 4 -15.21 6.66 36.96
N VAL A 5 -14.39 7.56 36.44
CA VAL A 5 -14.12 7.68 35.01
C VAL A 5 -13.25 6.48 34.61
N PRO A 6 -13.64 5.65 33.63
CA PRO A 6 -12.78 4.56 33.19
C PRO A 6 -11.57 5.16 32.47
N THR A 7 -10.39 5.06 33.09
CA THR A 7 -9.12 5.31 32.42
C THR A 7 -8.90 4.16 31.43
N ALA A 8 -9.12 4.43 30.14
CA ALA A 8 -8.66 3.53 29.09
C ALA A 8 -7.14 3.33 29.25
N SER A 9 -6.71 2.06 29.19
CA SER A 9 -5.32 1.69 29.44
C SER A 9 -4.41 2.22 28.31
N PRO A 10 -3.26 2.87 28.62
CA PRO A 10 -2.38 3.49 27.62
C PRO A 10 -1.75 2.51 26.63
N ALA A 11 -1.85 1.20 26.88
CA ALA A 11 -1.29 0.16 26.00
C ALA A 11 -1.94 0.12 24.60
N ASN A 12 -3.19 0.58 24.45
CA ASN A 12 -3.89 0.58 23.16
C ASN A 12 -3.57 1.80 22.28
N GLU A 13 -2.96 2.86 22.84
CA GLU A 13 -2.64 4.08 22.09
C GLU A 13 -1.49 3.91 21.09
N PHE A 14 -0.66 2.87 21.24
CA PHE A 14 0.54 2.66 20.43
C PHE A 14 0.46 1.43 19.52
N LYS A 15 -0.72 0.80 19.40
CA LYS A 15 -0.88 -0.45 18.65
C LYS A 15 -0.91 -0.21 17.14
N LEU A 16 0.03 -0.82 16.43
CA LEU A 16 0.03 -0.90 14.97
C LEU A 16 -1.07 -1.86 14.48
N THR A 17 -1.72 -1.50 13.37
CA THR A 17 -2.70 -2.38 12.71
C THR A 17 -2.10 -2.89 11.40
N ILE A 18 -1.84 -4.20 11.33
CA ILE A 18 -1.36 -4.88 10.12
C ILE A 18 -2.56 -5.19 9.22
N VAL A 19 -2.42 -4.92 7.92
CA VAL A 19 -3.45 -5.20 6.91
C VAL A 19 -2.80 -5.90 5.71
N ASN A 20 -3.29 -7.12 5.42
CA ASN A 20 -2.94 -7.92 4.24
C ASN A 20 -4.24 -8.19 3.45
N PRO A 21 -4.52 -7.42 2.39
CA PRO A 21 -5.76 -7.58 1.61
C PRO A 21 -5.79 -8.94 0.90
N GLN A 22 -6.92 -9.66 0.99
CA GLN A 22 -7.09 -10.97 0.31
C GLN A 22 -7.02 -10.90 -1.22
N ALA A 23 -7.22 -9.71 -1.79
CA ALA A 23 -7.09 -9.47 -3.23
C ALA A 23 -5.63 -9.51 -3.71
N LEU A 24 -4.66 -9.45 -2.80
CA LEU A 24 -3.23 -9.48 -3.09
C LEU A 24 -2.61 -10.82 -2.70
N TYR A 25 -1.45 -11.10 -3.31
CA TYR A 25 -0.61 -12.24 -2.92
C TYR A 25 -0.28 -12.20 -1.41
N ASP A 26 -0.32 -13.35 -0.74
CA ASP A 26 -0.02 -13.45 0.70
C ASP A 26 1.46 -13.11 0.97
N PRO A 27 1.76 -12.00 1.67
CA PRO A 27 3.14 -11.59 1.91
C PRO A 27 3.83 -12.40 3.02
N SER A 28 3.08 -13.20 3.79
CA SER A 28 3.57 -13.89 4.99
C SER A 28 4.75 -14.84 4.74
N PRO A 29 4.77 -15.66 3.66
CA PRO A 29 5.93 -16.50 3.33
C PRO A 29 7.23 -15.72 3.08
N ASN A 30 7.12 -14.44 2.69
CA ASN A 30 8.25 -13.55 2.44
C ASN A 30 8.60 -12.66 3.66
N GLY A 31 7.92 -12.84 4.79
CA GLY A 31 8.27 -12.20 6.07
C GLY A 31 7.91 -10.71 6.16
N TYR A 32 6.91 -10.22 5.43
CA TYR A 32 6.49 -8.82 5.48
C TYR A 32 4.96 -8.65 5.52
N SER A 33 4.51 -7.42 5.76
CA SER A 33 3.09 -7.02 5.70
C SER A 33 2.84 -6.08 4.52
N THR A 34 1.68 -6.19 3.88
CA THR A 34 1.30 -5.30 2.77
C THR A 34 1.18 -3.87 3.25
N ALA A 35 0.47 -3.64 4.35
CA ALA A 35 0.32 -2.32 4.94
C ALA A 35 0.28 -2.37 6.47
N VAL A 36 0.70 -1.26 7.08
CA VAL A 36 0.60 -1.02 8.52
C VAL A 36 0.03 0.37 8.76
N ILE A 37 -1.06 0.45 9.53
CA ILE A 37 -1.65 1.70 9.98
C ILE A 37 -1.04 2.07 11.32
N ALA A 38 -0.46 3.28 11.40
CA ALA A 38 0.13 3.83 12.61
C ALA A 38 -0.94 4.24 13.64
N PRO A 39 -0.60 4.30 14.94
CA PRO A 39 -1.54 4.63 16.01
C PRO A 39 -1.98 6.11 15.99
N LEU A 40 -2.97 6.47 16.84
CA LEU A 40 -3.68 7.76 16.84
C LEU A 40 -2.75 9.00 16.95
N GLY A 41 -3.12 10.08 16.25
CA GLY A 41 -2.41 11.38 16.23
C GLY A 41 -2.31 11.96 14.82
N ALA A 42 -1.97 11.11 13.84
CA ALA A 42 -2.17 11.34 12.41
C ALA A 42 -2.38 9.95 11.78
N ARG A 43 -3.48 9.74 11.04
CA ARG A 43 -3.77 8.45 10.39
C ARG A 43 -2.82 8.23 9.20
N ILE A 44 -1.56 7.90 9.48
CA ILE A 44 -0.57 7.53 8.48
C ILE A 44 -0.62 6.02 8.33
N ALA A 45 -0.65 5.56 7.10
CA ALA A 45 -0.41 4.17 6.75
C ALA A 45 0.87 4.08 5.93
N TYR A 46 1.64 3.02 6.17
CA TYR A 46 2.79 2.65 5.37
C TYR A 46 2.41 1.45 4.54
N ILE A 47 2.56 1.56 3.22
CA ILE A 47 2.31 0.49 2.26
C ILE A 47 3.67 0.00 1.76
N SER A 48 3.90 -1.31 1.85
CA SER A 48 5.06 -1.99 1.26
C SER A 48 5.07 -1.81 -0.25
N GLY A 49 6.25 -1.87 -0.88
CA GLY A 49 6.38 -1.70 -2.32
C GLY A 49 5.46 -2.65 -3.10
N GLN A 50 4.63 -2.08 -3.98
CA GLN A 50 3.76 -2.86 -4.84
C GLN A 50 4.45 -3.09 -6.18
N GLY A 51 4.59 -4.36 -6.54
CA GLY A 51 5.21 -4.80 -7.79
C GLY A 51 4.18 -5.33 -8.79
N GLY A 52 4.65 -5.69 -9.98
CA GLY A 52 3.80 -6.17 -11.07
C GLY A 52 3.35 -7.63 -10.96
N GLN A 53 3.46 -8.25 -9.78
CA GLN A 53 3.02 -9.63 -9.58
C GLN A 53 1.49 -9.72 -9.58
N ASP A 54 0.93 -10.78 -10.16
CA ASP A 54 -0.49 -11.09 -10.02
C ASP A 54 -0.81 -11.80 -8.68
N SER A 55 -2.06 -12.19 -8.48
CA SER A 55 -2.52 -12.87 -7.26
C SER A 55 -1.87 -14.23 -7.03
N THR A 56 -1.26 -14.83 -8.05
CA THR A 56 -0.50 -16.09 -7.95
C THR A 56 0.98 -15.84 -7.66
N GLY A 57 1.43 -14.58 -7.69
CA GLY A 57 2.84 -14.20 -7.56
C GLY A 57 3.60 -14.20 -8.89
N ALA A 58 2.94 -14.50 -10.01
CA ALA A 58 3.57 -14.53 -11.33
C ALA A 58 3.84 -13.11 -11.86
N LEU A 59 4.91 -12.94 -12.62
CA LEU A 59 5.36 -11.66 -13.15
C LEU A 59 5.43 -11.71 -14.68
N SER A 60 4.77 -10.77 -15.35
CA SER A 60 4.87 -10.61 -16.81
C SER A 60 6.28 -10.20 -17.24
N PRO A 61 6.81 -10.66 -18.38
CA PRO A 61 8.06 -10.13 -18.93
C PRO A 61 7.90 -8.71 -19.52
N ASP A 62 6.67 -8.26 -19.77
CA ASP A 62 6.38 -6.95 -20.35
C ASP A 62 6.31 -5.86 -19.26
N PHE A 63 7.13 -4.80 -19.42
CA PHE A 63 7.22 -3.70 -18.46
C PHE A 63 5.89 -2.95 -18.29
N ALA A 64 5.15 -2.68 -19.37
CA ALA A 64 3.89 -1.94 -19.28
C ALA A 64 2.82 -2.75 -18.55
N VAL A 65 2.79 -4.06 -18.75
CA VAL A 65 1.94 -4.98 -17.99
C VAL A 65 2.33 -4.97 -16.51
N GLN A 66 3.63 -5.01 -16.19
CA GLN A 66 4.09 -4.94 -14.80
C GLN A 66 3.68 -3.62 -14.13
N VAL A 67 3.85 -2.48 -14.80
CA VAL A 67 3.46 -1.16 -14.25
C VAL A 67 1.96 -1.13 -13.99
N LYS A 68 1.13 -1.53 -14.96
CA LYS A 68 -0.32 -1.57 -14.79
C LYS A 68 -0.72 -2.45 -13.60
N GLN A 69 -0.11 -3.62 -13.45
CA GLN A 69 -0.38 -4.53 -12.34
C GLN A 69 0.10 -3.94 -11.00
N ALA A 70 1.26 -3.28 -10.95
CA ALA A 70 1.76 -2.63 -9.74
C ALA A 70 0.82 -1.54 -9.23
N TYR A 71 0.23 -0.73 -10.13
CA TYR A 71 -0.76 0.27 -9.75
C TYR A 71 -2.11 -0.35 -9.37
N ALA A 72 -2.54 -1.42 -10.02
CA ALA A 72 -3.72 -2.19 -9.59
C ALA A 72 -3.52 -2.77 -8.18
N ASN A 73 -2.33 -3.28 -7.87
CA ASN A 73 -1.98 -3.80 -6.56
C ASN A 73 -1.95 -2.68 -5.50
N LEU A 74 -1.40 -1.51 -5.85
CA LEU A 74 -1.46 -0.32 -4.99
C LEU A 74 -2.88 0.14 -4.71
N HIS A 75 -3.76 0.09 -5.71
CA HIS A 75 -5.19 0.40 -5.50
C HIS A 75 -5.80 -0.56 -4.48
N ALA A 76 -5.61 -1.88 -4.66
CA ALA A 76 -6.13 -2.88 -3.74
C ALA A 76 -5.54 -2.74 -2.32
N ALA A 77 -4.26 -2.34 -2.20
CA ALA A 77 -3.63 -2.06 -0.92
C ALA A 77 -4.28 -0.84 -0.22
N LEU A 78 -4.55 0.23 -0.97
CA LEU A 78 -5.25 1.42 -0.47
C LEU A 78 -6.68 1.07 -0.02
N GLU A 79 -7.44 0.36 -0.85
CA GLU A 79 -8.79 -0.08 -0.49
C GLU A 79 -8.81 -0.97 0.74
N GLY A 80 -7.85 -1.88 0.86
CA GLY A 80 -7.73 -2.79 2.01
C GLY A 80 -7.54 -2.08 3.34
N ILE A 81 -6.92 -0.90 3.34
CA ILE A 81 -6.80 -0.05 4.54
C ILE A 81 -7.90 1.02 4.63
N GLY A 82 -8.88 1.01 3.72
CA GLY A 82 -9.96 2.00 3.65
C GLY A 82 -9.51 3.40 3.20
N ALA A 83 -8.38 3.50 2.48
CA ALA A 83 -7.86 4.73 1.92
C ALA A 83 -8.24 4.89 0.44
N ARG A 84 -8.03 6.09 -0.09
CA ARG A 84 -8.25 6.46 -1.49
C ARG A 84 -7.00 7.06 -2.12
N PRO A 85 -6.87 7.06 -3.46
CA PRO A 85 -5.72 7.64 -4.15
C PRO A 85 -5.42 9.11 -3.78
N ASP A 86 -6.46 9.93 -3.57
CA ASP A 86 -6.33 11.35 -3.17
C ASP A 86 -5.75 11.57 -1.76
N GLN A 87 -5.54 10.50 -1.00
CA GLN A 87 -4.93 10.53 0.34
C GLN A 87 -3.45 10.12 0.33
N VAL A 88 -2.89 9.79 -0.84
CA VAL A 88 -1.47 9.44 -0.98
C VAL A 88 -0.64 10.72 -1.01
N ALA A 89 0.16 10.94 0.05
CA ALA A 89 1.01 12.12 0.16
C ALA A 89 2.33 12.02 -0.63
N LYS A 90 2.85 10.81 -0.84
CA LYS A 90 4.13 10.56 -1.52
C LYS A 90 4.15 9.19 -2.18
N LEU A 91 4.79 9.12 -3.35
CA LEU A 91 5.22 7.89 -3.99
C LEU A 91 6.75 7.83 -4.04
N THR A 92 7.29 6.62 -3.92
CA THR A 92 8.68 6.30 -4.27
C THR A 92 8.63 5.16 -5.27
N VAL A 93 9.14 5.37 -6.48
CA VAL A 93 9.09 4.38 -7.56
C VAL A 93 10.51 3.96 -7.93
N PHE A 94 10.73 2.65 -7.99
CA PHE A 94 11.98 2.05 -8.44
C PHE A 94 11.74 1.33 -9.77
N VAL A 95 12.52 1.68 -10.79
CA VAL A 95 12.45 1.07 -12.13
C VAL A 95 13.82 0.50 -12.47
N VAL A 96 13.85 -0.80 -12.75
CA VAL A 96 15.07 -1.50 -13.20
C VAL A 96 15.42 -1.01 -14.62
N ASP A 97 16.71 -0.69 -14.82
CA ASP A 97 17.27 -0.21 -16.09
C ASP A 97 16.43 0.91 -16.72
N HIS A 98 16.17 1.95 -15.93
CA HIS A 98 15.30 3.04 -16.34
C HIS A 98 15.80 3.75 -17.60
N ASP A 99 14.85 4.10 -18.47
CA ASP A 99 15.04 4.99 -19.61
C ASP A 99 13.77 5.84 -19.82
N MET A 100 13.85 6.80 -20.75
CA MET A 100 12.75 7.73 -21.02
C MET A 100 11.50 7.06 -21.63
N SER A 101 11.64 5.92 -22.30
CA SER A 101 10.48 5.17 -22.80
C SER A 101 9.69 4.54 -21.66
N LYS A 102 10.39 4.06 -20.62
CA LYS A 102 9.78 3.56 -19.39
C LYS A 102 9.13 4.68 -18.57
N LEU A 103 9.71 5.89 -18.59
CA LEU A 103 9.12 7.05 -17.92
C LEU A 103 7.72 7.34 -18.46
N GLU A 104 7.53 7.31 -19.78
CA GLU A 104 6.24 7.59 -20.40
C GLU A 104 5.15 6.63 -19.92
N VAL A 105 5.46 5.33 -19.92
CA VAL A 105 4.56 4.27 -19.43
C VAL A 105 4.22 4.47 -17.96
N LEU A 106 5.22 4.80 -17.13
CA LEU A 106 5.02 5.08 -15.71
C LEU A 106 4.14 6.32 -15.50
N THR A 107 4.45 7.44 -16.15
CA THR A 107 3.72 8.71 -16.02
C THR A 107 2.25 8.54 -16.39
N ARG A 108 1.93 7.75 -17.41
CA ARG A 108 0.53 7.45 -17.77
C ARG A 108 -0.23 6.83 -16.59
N ASN A 109 0.33 5.77 -15.99
CA ASN A 109 -0.33 5.08 -14.87
C ASN A 109 -0.39 5.93 -13.58
N VAL A 110 0.61 6.79 -13.34
CA VAL A 110 0.55 7.77 -12.24
C VAL A 110 -0.65 8.70 -12.43
N LYS A 111 -0.80 9.28 -13.62
CA LYS A 111 -1.90 10.21 -13.92
C LYS A 111 -3.26 9.52 -13.90
N ASP A 112 -3.33 8.30 -14.42
CA ASP A 112 -4.57 7.52 -14.41
C ASP A 112 -5.05 7.23 -12.97
N MET A 113 -4.14 7.00 -12.02
CA MET A 113 -4.46 6.73 -10.63
C MET A 113 -4.75 7.99 -9.81
N PHE A 114 -3.97 9.06 -10.00
CA PHE A 114 -3.92 10.20 -9.07
C PHE A 114 -4.45 11.52 -9.65
N GLY A 115 -4.75 11.59 -10.95
CA GLY A 115 -5.10 12.83 -11.67
C GLY A 115 -3.89 13.63 -12.16
#